data_AF-A0A833CCI1-F1
#
_entry.id   AF-A0A833CCI1-F1
#
_cell.length_a   1.000
_cell.length_b   1.000
_cell.length_c   1.000
_cell.angle_alpha   90.00
_cell.angle_beta   90.00
_cell.angle_gamma   90.00
#
_symmetry.space_group_name_H-M   'P 1'
#
loop_
_entity.id
_entity.type
_entity.pdbx_description
1 polymer ?
#
loop_
_entity_poly.entity_id
_entity_poly.type
_entity_poly.pdbx_seq_one_letter_code
_entity_poly.pdbx_strand_id
1 'polypeptide(L)'
;MHAKQKNSVSYRFRNLQFFSKGRHLLGPFFAAKNTYPGFEGTFNSKQTLPLVDLPKSVDEILKGADAVVVTHTHLDHWDEAAAKSINKDTPIFVQNASDQALIQKQGFKDVRVLADTTTLEGVTLSHRNATHGTDAMYQNKAAADLLGETMGVVFSMPNEKTVYIMGDTV
;
A
#
# COMPACT_ATOMS: atom_id res chain seq x y z
N MET A 1 -19.35 -29.81 -16.41
CA MET A 1 -19.88 -28.63 -15.69
C MET A 1 -18.72 -27.95 -14.99
N HIS A 2 -18.31 -26.75 -15.43
CA HIS A 2 -17.28 -25.96 -14.74
C HIS A 2 -17.98 -24.78 -14.07
N ALA A 3 -18.01 -24.79 -12.74
CA ALA A 3 -18.52 -23.66 -11.97
C ALA A 3 -17.59 -22.47 -12.19
N LYS A 4 -18.10 -21.39 -12.80
CA LYS A 4 -17.41 -20.10 -12.85
C LYS A 4 -17.30 -19.60 -11.41
N GLN A 5 -16.09 -19.62 -10.86
CA GLN A 5 -15.77 -18.96 -9.61
C GLN A 5 -16.03 -17.46 -9.83
N LYS A 6 -17.02 -16.91 -9.10
CA LYS A 6 -17.32 -15.48 -9.17
C LYS A 6 -16.14 -14.74 -8.54
N ASN A 7 -15.36 -14.02 -9.34
CA ASN A 7 -14.37 -13.06 -8.84
C ASN A 7 -15.13 -11.97 -8.08
N SER A 8 -15.22 -12.07 -6.76
CA SER A 8 -15.77 -11.01 -5.92
C SER A 8 -14.66 -10.04 -5.57
N VAL A 9 -14.76 -8.81 -6.06
CA VAL A 9 -13.95 -7.70 -5.53
C VAL A 9 -14.59 -7.29 -4.20
N SER A 10 -13.93 -7.61 -3.08
CA SER A 10 -14.40 -7.26 -1.75
C SER A 10 -13.72 -5.96 -1.31
N TYR A 11 -14.48 -4.86 -1.29
CA TYR A 11 -14.00 -3.56 -0.83
C TYR A 11 -14.40 -3.34 0.63
N ARG A 12 -13.57 -3.74 1.60
CA ARG A 12 -13.67 -3.26 3.00
C ARG A 12 -12.28 -3.22 3.66
N PHE A 13 -11.86 -2.01 4.02
CA PHE A 13 -10.61 -1.57 4.67
C PHE A 13 -9.30 -1.83 3.91
N ARG A 14 -8.63 -0.73 3.52
CA ARG A 14 -7.27 -0.63 2.92
C ARG A 14 -6.90 -1.86 2.06
N ASN A 15 -7.79 -2.05 1.10
CA ASN A 15 -7.82 -2.78 -0.17
C ASN A 15 -6.71 -3.81 -0.47
N LEU A 16 -6.93 -5.05 -0.02
CA LEU A 16 -6.43 -6.23 -0.73
C LEU A 16 -7.16 -6.34 -2.08
N GLN A 17 -6.43 -6.37 -3.19
CA GLN A 17 -6.98 -6.53 -4.53
C GLN A 17 -6.91 -7.97 -5.02
N PHE A 18 -7.95 -8.41 -5.72
CA PHE A 18 -8.13 -9.80 -6.16
C PHE A 18 -8.32 -9.87 -7.67
N PHE A 19 -7.44 -10.61 -8.33
CA PHE A 19 -7.60 -11.09 -9.70
C PHE A 19 -7.70 -12.62 -9.69
N SER A 20 -8.15 -13.22 -10.79
CA SER A 20 -8.17 -14.68 -10.97
C SER A 20 -6.78 -15.31 -10.83
N LYS A 21 -5.71 -14.55 -11.09
CA LYS A 21 -4.32 -14.97 -10.92
C LYS A 21 -3.49 -14.03 -10.05
N GLY A 22 -3.97 -13.74 -8.84
CA GLY A 22 -3.12 -13.15 -7.82
C GLY A 22 -3.81 -12.09 -6.99
N ARG A 23 -3.24 -11.83 -5.82
CA ARG A 23 -3.81 -10.95 -4.81
C ARG A 23 -2.74 -10.02 -4.26
N HIS A 24 -3.03 -8.72 -4.30
CA HIS A 24 -2.07 -7.66 -3.97
C HIS A 24 -2.56 -6.89 -2.75
N LEU A 25 -1.79 -6.91 -1.66
CA LEU A 25 -2.09 -6.15 -0.46
C LEU A 25 -1.52 -4.73 -0.59
N LEU A 26 -2.38 -3.72 -0.50
CA LEU A 26 -1.98 -2.33 -0.69
C LEU A 26 -1.83 -1.59 0.64
N GLY A 27 -0.69 -0.92 0.84
CA GLY A 27 -0.45 0.00 1.96
C GLY A 27 -0.79 -0.59 3.33
N PRO A 28 -0.16 -1.72 3.72
CA PRO A 28 -0.51 -2.39 4.97
C PRO A 28 -0.14 -1.56 6.19
N PHE A 29 -1.17 -1.30 7.00
CA PHE A 29 -1.08 -0.66 8.31
C PHE A 29 -1.83 -1.53 9.32
N PHE A 30 -1.09 -2.26 10.15
CA PHE A 30 -1.63 -3.36 10.96
C PHE A 30 -1.66 -3.10 12.46
N ALA A 31 -1.26 -1.90 12.90
CA ALA A 31 -1.32 -1.58 14.32
C ALA A 31 -2.73 -1.71 14.90
N ALA A 32 -2.80 -2.16 16.15
CA ALA A 32 -4.04 -2.20 16.90
C ALA A 32 -4.57 -0.79 17.15
N LYS A 33 -5.86 -0.67 17.40
CA LYS A 33 -6.48 0.63 17.71
C LYS A 33 -5.72 1.40 18.78
N ASN A 34 -5.54 2.70 18.55
CA ASN A 34 -4.88 3.66 19.44
C ASN A 34 -3.40 3.36 19.77
N THR A 35 -2.69 2.62 18.92
CA THR A 35 -1.27 2.29 19.13
C THR A 35 -0.34 3.51 19.05
N TYR A 36 -0.57 4.41 18.10
CA TYR A 36 0.30 5.55 17.82
C TYR A 36 -0.33 6.88 18.28
N PRO A 37 0.47 7.87 18.71
CA PRO A 37 -0.01 9.23 18.87
C PRO A 37 -0.46 9.82 17.53
N GLY A 38 -1.34 10.81 17.56
CA GLY A 38 -1.72 11.54 16.34
C GLY A 38 -0.54 12.23 15.67
N PHE A 39 -0.65 12.48 14.37
CA PHE A 39 0.40 13.17 13.61
C PHE A 39 0.54 14.62 14.09
N GLU A 40 1.70 14.97 14.64
CA GLU A 40 1.99 16.31 15.13
C GLU A 40 1.84 17.36 14.00
N GLY A 41 1.33 18.55 14.35
CA GLY A 41 1.12 19.62 13.37
C GLY A 41 -0.06 19.42 12.41
N THR A 42 -0.77 18.30 12.47
CA THR A 42 -1.95 18.02 11.63
C THR A 42 -3.27 18.33 12.34
N PHE A 43 -4.35 18.34 11.57
CA PHE A 43 -5.70 18.46 12.13
C PHE A 43 -5.97 17.32 13.11
N ASN A 44 -6.42 17.68 14.32
CA ASN A 44 -6.78 16.72 15.38
C ASN A 44 -5.61 15.82 15.86
N SER A 45 -4.39 16.37 15.88
CA SER A 45 -3.15 15.71 16.31
C SER A 45 -3.16 15.09 17.72
N LYS A 46 -4.12 15.46 18.56
CA LYS A 46 -4.30 14.87 19.91
C LYS A 46 -4.98 13.50 19.87
N GLN A 47 -5.63 13.12 18.77
CA GLN A 47 -6.28 11.84 18.62
C GLN A 47 -5.27 10.78 18.18
N THR A 48 -5.22 9.66 18.89
CA THR A 48 -4.39 8.49 18.56
C THR A 48 -4.84 7.82 17.26
N LEU A 49 -3.96 7.04 16.61
CA LEU A 49 -4.30 6.23 15.44
C LEU A 49 -3.76 4.79 15.56
N PRO A 50 -4.37 3.81 14.88
CA PRO A 50 -5.64 3.88 14.14
C PRO A 50 -6.86 4.04 15.07
N LEU A 51 -7.97 4.59 14.55
CA LEU A 51 -9.20 4.85 15.32
C LEU A 51 -10.06 3.60 15.56
N VAL A 52 -9.86 2.59 14.73
CA VAL A 52 -10.64 1.37 14.69
C VAL A 52 -9.68 0.20 14.55
N ASP A 53 -10.10 -0.96 15.05
CA ASP A 53 -9.38 -2.21 14.86
C ASP A 53 -9.49 -2.70 13.42
N LEU A 54 -8.59 -3.62 13.05
CA LEU A 54 -8.70 -4.35 11.80
C LEU A 54 -10.02 -5.16 11.77
N PRO A 55 -10.68 -5.26 10.61
CA PRO A 55 -11.94 -6.01 10.50
C PRO A 55 -11.76 -7.54 10.58
N LYS A 56 -10.51 -8.02 10.53
CA LYS A 56 -10.08 -9.42 10.57
C LYS A 56 -8.70 -9.52 11.21
N SER A 57 -8.27 -10.72 11.56
CA SER A 57 -6.90 -10.94 12.03
C SER A 57 -5.86 -10.66 10.93
N VAL A 58 -4.65 -10.31 11.33
CA VAL A 58 -3.51 -10.09 10.40
C VAL A 58 -3.25 -11.36 9.58
N ASP A 59 -3.29 -12.54 10.21
CA ASP A 59 -3.10 -13.82 9.52
C ASP A 59 -4.14 -14.07 8.41
N GLU A 60 -5.40 -13.71 8.64
CA GLU A 60 -6.45 -13.82 7.62
C GLU A 60 -6.25 -12.87 6.45
N ILE A 61 -5.74 -11.66 6.72
CA ILE A 61 -5.38 -10.69 5.68
C ILE A 61 -4.20 -11.22 4.86
N LEU A 62 -3.17 -11.76 5.52
CA LEU A 62 -1.93 -12.21 4.89
C LEU A 62 -2.02 -13.56 4.18
N LYS A 63 -2.86 -14.50 4.64
CA LYS A 63 -3.23 -15.72 3.90
C LYS A 63 -3.74 -15.40 2.48
N GLY A 64 -4.15 -14.15 2.32
CA GLY A 64 -4.65 -13.48 1.14
C GLY A 64 -3.64 -13.00 0.12
N ALA A 65 -2.37 -12.79 0.44
CA ALA A 65 -1.54 -11.89 -0.36
C ALA A 65 -0.38 -12.62 -1.05
N ASP A 66 -0.29 -12.48 -2.37
CA ASP A 66 0.83 -12.98 -3.18
C ASP A 66 1.94 -11.93 -3.30
N ALA A 67 1.59 -10.65 -3.19
CA ALA A 67 2.52 -9.52 -3.13
C ALA A 67 1.96 -8.34 -2.33
N VAL A 68 2.85 -7.44 -1.95
CA VAL A 68 2.52 -6.17 -1.29
C VAL A 68 2.87 -5.01 -2.22
N VAL A 69 2.05 -3.96 -2.21
CA VAL A 69 2.32 -2.70 -2.89
C VAL A 69 2.31 -1.59 -1.85
N VAL A 70 3.41 -0.86 -1.73
CA VAL A 70 3.58 0.28 -0.83
C VAL A 70 3.70 1.53 -1.69
N THR A 71 2.65 2.36 -1.71
CA THR A 71 2.61 3.57 -2.55
C THR A 71 3.59 4.64 -2.07
N HIS A 72 3.80 4.71 -0.76
CA HIS A 72 4.81 5.50 -0.06
C HIS A 72 4.91 4.98 1.38
N THR A 73 5.97 5.36 2.11
CA THR A 73 6.28 4.79 3.43
C THR A 73 5.83 5.65 4.61
N HIS A 74 4.75 6.43 4.46
CA HIS A 74 4.12 7.07 5.63
C HIS A 74 3.52 6.01 6.57
N LEU A 75 3.46 6.36 7.85
CA LEU A 75 3.10 5.44 8.94
C LEU A 75 1.76 4.73 8.71
N ASP A 76 0.76 5.40 8.14
CA ASP A 76 -0.57 4.81 7.92
C ASP A 76 -0.68 4.02 6.61
N HIS A 77 0.42 3.87 5.87
CA HIS A 77 0.56 3.02 4.69
C HIS A 77 1.62 1.91 4.88
N TRP A 78 2.57 2.11 5.79
CA TRP A 78 3.60 1.14 6.13
C TRP A 78 4.04 1.33 7.58
N ASP A 79 3.59 0.45 8.47
CA ASP A 79 3.91 0.52 9.89
C ASP A 79 4.77 -0.64 10.39
N GLU A 80 5.25 -0.53 11.64
CA GLU A 80 6.09 -1.56 12.24
C GLU A 80 5.34 -2.90 12.39
N ALA A 81 4.03 -2.88 12.68
CA ALA A 81 3.23 -4.09 12.78
C ALA A 81 3.14 -4.82 11.43
N ALA A 82 2.96 -4.09 10.32
CA ALA A 82 3.02 -4.66 8.98
C ALA A 82 4.41 -5.24 8.67
N ALA A 83 5.47 -4.46 8.89
CA ALA A 83 6.84 -4.87 8.63
C ALA A 83 7.24 -6.13 9.43
N LYS A 84 6.72 -6.32 10.65
CA LYS A 84 6.96 -7.53 11.46
C LYS A 84 6.14 -8.74 11.04
N SER A 85 4.92 -8.52 10.53
CA SER A 85 3.97 -9.60 10.25
C SER A 85 4.15 -10.21 8.85
N ILE A 86 4.56 -9.41 7.87
CA ILE A 86 4.71 -9.86 6.47
C ILE A 86 5.97 -10.72 6.35
N ASN A 87 5.85 -11.84 5.63
CA ASN A 87 6.97 -12.72 5.33
C ASN A 87 8.06 -11.96 4.54
N LYS A 88 9.32 -12.13 4.94
CA LYS A 88 10.48 -11.44 4.34
C LYS A 88 10.79 -11.85 2.90
N ASP A 89 10.22 -12.96 2.45
CA ASP A 89 10.28 -13.44 1.08
C ASP A 89 9.09 -12.96 0.21
N THR A 90 8.10 -12.26 0.79
CA THR A 90 6.99 -11.70 0.01
C THR A 90 7.49 -10.60 -0.94
N PRO A 91 7.16 -10.65 -2.24
CA PRO A 91 7.46 -9.56 -3.17
C PRO A 91 6.79 -8.25 -2.75
N ILE A 92 7.56 -7.17 -2.67
CA ILE A 92 7.07 -5.83 -2.34
C ILE A 92 7.38 -4.87 -3.49
N PHE A 93 6.36 -4.21 -4.03
CA PHE A 93 6.52 -3.13 -4.99
C PHE A 93 6.47 -1.77 -4.29
N VAL A 94 7.42 -0.90 -4.60
CA VAL A 94 7.58 0.45 -4.00
C VAL A 94 7.74 1.50 -5.09
N GLN A 95 7.49 2.77 -4.76
CA GLN A 95 7.58 3.88 -5.71
C GLN A 95 9.01 4.21 -6.19
N ASN A 96 10.00 4.18 -5.29
CA ASN A 96 11.34 4.69 -5.58
C ASN A 96 12.43 3.93 -4.81
N ALA A 97 13.70 4.26 -5.10
CA ALA A 97 14.86 3.61 -4.51
C ALA A 97 15.03 3.90 -3.00
N SER A 98 14.53 5.03 -2.51
CA SER A 98 14.60 5.37 -1.08
C SER A 98 13.70 4.42 -0.27
N ASP A 99 12.46 4.24 -0.71
CA ASP A 99 11.50 3.33 -0.09
C ASP A 99 11.98 1.88 -0.19
N GLN A 100 12.58 1.51 -1.33
CA GLN A 100 13.20 0.19 -1.51
C GLN A 100 14.28 -0.06 -0.45
N ALA A 101 15.21 0.89 -0.30
CA ALA A 101 16.31 0.77 0.66
C ALA A 101 15.80 0.74 2.12
N LEU A 102 14.77 1.53 2.45
CA LEU A 102 14.15 1.53 3.77
C LEU A 102 13.57 0.15 4.10
N ILE A 103 12.76 -0.42 3.19
CA ILE A 103 12.09 -1.70 3.41
C ILE A 103 13.10 -2.86 3.39
N GLN A 104 14.12 -2.83 2.54
CA GLN A 104 15.20 -3.82 2.56
C GLN A 104 15.97 -3.83 3.88
N LYS A 105 16.22 -2.67 4.50
CA LYS A 105 16.83 -2.58 5.83
C LYS A 105 15.98 -3.25 6.93
N GLN A 106 14.68 -3.45 6.70
CA GLN A 106 13.79 -4.18 7.59
C GLN A 106 13.78 -5.69 7.32
N GLY A 107 14.67 -6.18 6.45
CA GLY A 107 14.94 -7.60 6.20
C GLY A 107 14.20 -8.21 5.01
N PHE A 108 13.43 -7.44 4.24
CA PHE A 108 12.75 -7.94 3.05
C PHE A 108 13.74 -8.17 1.90
N LYS A 109 13.63 -9.33 1.25
CA LYS A 109 14.61 -9.78 0.24
C LYS A 109 14.22 -9.42 -1.18
N ASP A 110 12.93 -9.37 -1.46
CA ASP A 110 12.38 -9.07 -2.78
C ASP A 110 11.59 -7.76 -2.74
N VAL A 111 12.30 -6.64 -2.86
CA VAL A 111 11.71 -5.30 -2.92
C VAL A 111 12.04 -4.69 -4.27
N ARG A 112 11.03 -4.34 -5.06
CA ARG A 112 11.14 -3.93 -6.46
C ARG A 112 10.59 -2.52 -6.64
N VAL A 113 11.37 -1.65 -7.25
CA VAL A 113 10.89 -0.31 -7.63
C VAL A 113 9.97 -0.43 -8.84
N LEU A 114 8.74 0.08 -8.73
CA LEU A 114 7.78 0.15 -9.82
C LEU A 114 8.02 1.43 -10.64
N ALA A 115 9.01 1.39 -11.53
CA ALA A 115 9.43 2.58 -12.29
C ALA A 115 8.44 3.00 -13.40
N ASP A 116 7.85 2.02 -14.10
CA ASP A 116 6.82 2.26 -15.11
C ASP A 116 5.77 1.15 -15.03
N THR A 117 6.11 -0.05 -15.51
CA THR A 117 5.19 -1.18 -15.52
C THR A 117 5.92 -2.48 -15.21
N THR A 118 5.28 -3.39 -14.49
CA THR A 118 5.77 -4.74 -14.21
C THR A 118 4.62 -5.74 -14.22
N THR A 119 4.92 -7.02 -14.37
CA THR A 119 3.93 -8.10 -14.29
C THR A 119 4.33 -9.10 -13.23
N LEU A 120 3.36 -9.53 -12.41
CA LEU A 120 3.50 -10.63 -11.46
C LEU A 120 2.27 -11.53 -11.57
N GLU A 121 2.48 -12.84 -11.74
CA GLU A 121 1.40 -13.83 -11.89
C GLU A 121 0.34 -13.50 -12.98
N GLY A 122 0.72 -12.69 -13.97
CA GLY A 122 -0.19 -12.24 -15.04
C GLY A 122 -1.00 -10.98 -14.72
N VAL A 123 -0.85 -10.41 -13.52
CA VAL A 123 -1.34 -9.07 -13.17
C VAL A 123 -0.26 -8.04 -13.52
N THR A 124 -0.62 -7.08 -14.35
CA THR A 124 0.23 -5.94 -14.69
C THR A 124 -0.04 -4.78 -13.75
N LEU A 125 1.01 -4.29 -13.10
CA LEU A 125 1.02 -3.10 -12.27
C LEU A 125 1.70 -1.97 -13.05
N SER A 126 1.05 -0.82 -13.15
CA SER A 126 1.62 0.37 -13.79
C SER A 126 1.63 1.57 -12.83
N HIS A 127 2.80 2.18 -12.67
CA HIS A 127 3.05 3.39 -11.89
C HIS A 127 2.24 4.57 -12.42
N ARG A 128 1.67 5.38 -11.54
CA ARG A 128 1.08 6.67 -11.88
C ARG A 128 1.57 7.72 -10.91
N ASN A 129 1.93 8.89 -11.44
CA ASN A 129 2.33 10.02 -10.61
C ASN A 129 1.15 10.46 -9.74
N ALA A 130 1.46 10.81 -8.49
CA ALA A 130 0.52 11.33 -7.51
C ALA A 130 1.17 12.49 -6.76
N THR A 131 0.36 13.44 -6.30
CA THR A 131 0.85 14.64 -5.61
C THR A 131 0.18 14.75 -4.25
N HIS A 132 0.92 14.51 -3.17
CA HIS A 132 0.41 14.42 -1.79
C HIS A 132 -0.03 15.76 -1.15
N GLY A 133 -0.28 16.78 -1.95
CA GLY A 133 -0.61 18.12 -1.47
C GLY A 133 -0.66 19.16 -2.58
N THR A 134 -1.04 20.38 -2.23
CA THR A 134 -1.13 21.47 -3.20
C THR A 134 0.24 22.06 -3.52
N ASP A 135 0.36 22.76 -4.65
CA ASP A 135 1.59 23.48 -5.02
C ASP A 135 2.10 24.40 -3.90
N ALA A 136 1.18 25.09 -3.21
CA ALA A 136 1.51 25.97 -2.09
C ALA A 136 2.15 25.21 -0.91
N MET A 137 1.73 23.96 -0.66
CA MET A 137 2.35 23.11 0.36
C MET A 137 3.77 22.71 -0.05
N TYR A 138 3.99 22.33 -1.31
CA TYR A 138 5.34 21.98 -1.81
C TYR A 138 6.29 23.18 -1.90
N GLN A 139 5.79 24.41 -1.98
CA GLN A 139 6.60 25.62 -1.84
C GLN A 139 7.11 25.84 -0.41
N ASN A 140 6.47 25.24 0.59
CA ASN A 140 6.96 25.24 1.96
C ASN A 140 7.86 24.02 2.19
N LYS A 141 9.16 24.25 2.41
CA LYS A 141 10.13 23.14 2.57
C LYS A 141 9.77 22.15 3.67
N ALA A 142 9.30 22.62 4.82
CA ALA A 142 8.95 21.72 5.93
C ALA A 142 7.75 20.84 5.58
N ALA A 143 6.74 21.38 4.90
CA ALA A 143 5.61 20.60 4.42
C ALA A 143 6.02 19.65 3.29
N ALA A 144 6.84 20.10 2.32
CA ALA A 144 7.34 19.26 1.24
C ALA A 144 8.12 18.04 1.75
N ASP A 145 9.01 18.24 2.75
CA ASP A 145 9.78 17.15 3.35
C ASP A 145 8.89 16.15 4.11
N LEU A 146 7.76 16.60 4.69
CA LEU A 146 6.79 15.76 5.38
C LEU A 146 5.82 15.03 4.45
N LEU A 147 5.45 15.65 3.33
CA LEU A 147 4.53 15.07 2.35
C LEU A 147 5.21 14.06 1.43
N GLY A 148 6.46 14.35 1.05
CA GLY A 148 7.29 13.48 0.23
C GLY A 148 6.70 13.15 -1.14
N GLU A 149 7.16 12.03 -1.71
CA GLU A 149 6.64 11.47 -2.94
C GLU A 149 5.64 10.35 -2.63
N THR A 150 4.68 10.14 -3.54
CA THR A 150 3.74 9.02 -3.50
C THR A 150 3.36 8.62 -4.92
N MET A 151 2.88 7.37 -5.07
CA MET A 151 2.41 6.87 -6.36
C MET A 151 0.95 6.39 -6.32
N GLY A 152 0.28 6.55 -7.44
CA GLY A 152 -0.86 5.72 -7.82
C GLY A 152 -0.40 4.45 -8.54
N VAL A 153 -1.28 3.45 -8.59
CA VAL A 153 -1.00 2.18 -9.29
C VAL A 153 -2.25 1.70 -10.03
N VAL A 154 -2.08 1.39 -11.31
CA VAL A 154 -3.09 0.70 -12.12
C VAL A 154 -2.79 -0.80 -12.13
N PHE A 155 -3.79 -1.60 -11.78
CA PHE A 155 -3.76 -3.06 -11.88
C PHE A 155 -4.61 -3.49 -13.07
N SER A 156 -4.06 -4.33 -13.95
CA SER A 156 -4.76 -4.86 -15.11
C SER A 156 -4.41 -6.31 -15.38
N MET A 157 -5.37 -7.07 -15.91
CA MET A 157 -5.17 -8.46 -16.32
C MET A 157 -6.12 -8.77 -17.49
N PRO A 158 -5.71 -9.58 -18.48
CA PRO A 158 -6.59 -9.96 -19.58
C PRO A 158 -7.91 -10.57 -19.09
N ASN A 159 -9.03 -10.11 -19.66
CA ASN A 159 -10.39 -10.53 -19.33
C ASN A 159 -10.87 -10.17 -17.91
N GLU A 160 -10.16 -9.29 -17.20
CA GLU A 160 -10.59 -8.73 -15.92
C GLU A 160 -10.76 -7.21 -15.99
N LYS A 161 -11.50 -6.65 -15.04
CA LYS A 161 -11.64 -5.20 -14.94
C LYS A 161 -10.31 -4.58 -14.51
N THR A 162 -9.93 -3.49 -15.15
CA THR A 162 -8.81 -2.67 -14.70
C THR A 162 -9.21 -1.90 -13.45
N VAL A 163 -8.31 -1.84 -12.46
CA VAL A 163 -8.49 -1.10 -11.21
C VAL A 163 -7.41 -0.04 -11.13
N TYR A 164 -7.80 1.21 -10.91
CA TYR A 164 -6.87 2.29 -10.62
C TYR A 164 -6.97 2.69 -9.16
N ILE A 165 -5.85 2.61 -8.44
CA ILE A 165 -5.72 3.18 -7.11
C ILE A 165 -4.86 4.44 -7.24
N MET A 166 -5.47 5.59 -6.97
CA MET A 166 -4.83 6.90 -7.20
C MET A 166 -3.67 7.18 -6.24
N GLY A 167 -3.58 6.46 -5.12
CA GLY A 167 -2.66 6.79 -4.04
C GLY A 167 -3.13 8.02 -3.27
N ASP A 168 -2.22 8.59 -2.49
CA ASP A 168 -2.49 9.82 -1.75
C ASP A 168 -2.25 11.01 -2.68
N THR A 169 -3.32 11.59 -3.21
CA THR A 169 -3.21 12.68 -4.19
C THR A 169 -4.35 13.67 -4.10
N VAL A 170 -4.09 14.93 -4.49
CA VAL A 170 -5.10 15.99 -4.69
C VAL A 170 -5.21 16.42 -6.16
#